data_AF-A0A2V8ZMF2-F1
#
_entry.id   AF-A0A2V8ZMF2-F1
#
_cell.length_a   1.000
_cell.length_b   1.000
_cell.length_c   1.000
_cell.angle_alpha   90.00
_cell.angle_beta   90.00
_cell.angle_gamma   90.00
#
_symmetry.space_group_name_H-M   'P 1'
#
loop_
_entity.id
_entity.type
_entity.pdbx_description
1 polymer ?
#
loop_
_entity_poly.entity_id
_entity_poly.type
_entity_poly.pdbx_seq_one_letter_code
_entity_poly.pdbx_strand_id
1 'polypeptide(L)'
;MSRVKQLASRASKVFAIVAAWACVGPAASNAQTFALNDTKDLVLLNVKAEATEYKGRKAVRLTKDVPKDGFALLRGTDFQDGTIEADMALKITAPPGVRMPGFVGIAFRARPDASRYELFYLRPGNSHAEDQAMRNHSVQYTSEPEFNWYRLRREWPSVYETYAELQTETWTKVRIEVKGRLAKLFLNASENPTLVVEGLKGQDLRGGVALWGYQGEEAYFSNVRVTNATPLPVKYGSDAGGTWQVRFASDYGAYNGALQLERDGSKVAGTWTGDLGKDRPVTGTWREGYIELSFEGEWPVDDKGAVTPAVATLAGWIDGDSAGGRMKVEGRADGRWTATRKP
;
A
#
# COMPACT_ATOMS: atom_id res chain seq x y z
N MET A 1 -32.93 52.89 -67.44
CA MET A 1 -34.11 52.09 -67.02
C MET A 1 -33.63 50.93 -66.16
N SER A 2 -34.18 50.78 -64.93
CA SER A 2 -34.35 49.54 -64.13
C SER A 2 -33.10 48.64 -63.96
N ARG A 3 -32.56 48.33 -62.78
CA ARG A 3 -33.21 47.98 -61.50
C ARG A 3 -32.12 47.82 -60.43
N VAL A 4 -32.48 48.16 -59.21
CA VAL A 4 -31.76 47.94 -57.95
C VAL A 4 -31.63 46.44 -57.66
N LYS A 5 -30.47 46.00 -57.16
CA LYS A 5 -30.34 44.85 -56.24
C LYS A 5 -29.30 45.14 -55.16
N GLN A 6 -29.77 45.16 -53.92
CA GLN A 6 -29.00 45.11 -52.68
C GLN A 6 -28.11 43.87 -52.63
N LEU A 7 -26.89 44.02 -52.09
CA LEU A 7 -26.15 42.96 -51.44
C LEU A 7 -25.64 43.49 -50.10
N ALA A 8 -26.19 42.92 -49.04
CA ALA A 8 -25.97 43.26 -47.65
C ALA A 8 -24.58 42.83 -47.16
N SER A 9 -23.99 43.66 -46.30
CA SER A 9 -22.71 43.43 -45.63
C SER A 9 -22.76 42.19 -44.73
N ARG A 10 -21.78 41.29 -44.86
CA ARG A 10 -21.51 40.24 -43.86
C ARG A 10 -20.90 40.88 -42.61
N ALA A 11 -21.64 40.90 -41.52
CA ALA A 11 -21.12 41.18 -40.19
C ALA A 11 -20.51 39.90 -39.59
N SER A 12 -19.20 39.87 -39.41
CA SER A 12 -18.50 38.81 -38.67
C SER A 12 -18.74 39.01 -37.17
N LYS A 13 -19.47 38.09 -36.53
CA LYS A 13 -19.59 38.04 -35.06
C LYS A 13 -18.35 37.37 -34.49
N VAL A 14 -17.48 38.15 -33.85
CA VAL A 14 -16.40 37.63 -33.00
C VAL A 14 -17.02 37.25 -31.66
N PHE A 15 -17.07 35.96 -31.35
CA PHE A 15 -17.39 35.47 -30.01
C PHE A 15 -16.12 35.54 -29.16
N ALA A 16 -16.08 36.47 -28.21
CA ALA A 16 -15.06 36.48 -27.16
C ALA A 16 -15.40 35.36 -26.15
N ILE A 17 -14.62 34.29 -26.14
CA ILE A 17 -14.68 33.28 -25.10
C ILE A 17 -13.93 33.84 -23.89
N VAL A 18 -14.68 34.26 -22.86
CA VAL A 18 -14.13 34.57 -21.54
C VAL A 18 -13.88 33.24 -20.83
N ALA A 19 -12.65 32.75 -20.89
CA ALA A 19 -12.21 31.61 -20.08
C ALA A 19 -12.10 32.08 -18.63
N ALA A 20 -13.10 31.74 -17.81
CA ALA A 20 -13.01 31.88 -16.36
C ALA A 20 -12.00 30.86 -15.83
N TRP A 21 -10.79 31.32 -15.54
CA TRP A 21 -9.81 30.54 -14.80
C TRP A 21 -10.30 30.43 -13.36
N ALA A 22 -10.91 29.30 -13.02
CA ALA A 22 -11.11 28.93 -11.63
C ALA A 22 -9.73 28.65 -11.02
N CYS A 23 -9.21 29.61 -10.27
CA CYS A 23 -8.06 29.40 -9.39
C CYS A 23 -8.46 28.37 -8.33
N VAL A 24 -8.16 27.09 -8.57
CA VAL A 24 -8.16 26.09 -7.52
C VAL A 24 -6.91 26.35 -6.68
N GLY A 25 -7.07 27.15 -5.62
CA GLY A 25 -6.03 27.27 -4.60
C GLY A 25 -5.73 25.91 -3.98
N PRO A 26 -4.48 25.65 -3.53
CA PRO A 26 -4.17 24.42 -2.83
C PRO A 26 -5.07 24.32 -1.60
N ALA A 27 -5.81 23.21 -1.49
CA ALA A 27 -6.54 22.90 -0.27
C ALA A 27 -5.55 22.97 0.89
N ALA A 28 -5.86 23.76 1.92
CA ALA A 28 -5.03 23.83 3.12
C ALA A 28 -4.88 22.41 3.69
N SER A 29 -3.69 21.84 3.57
CA SER A 29 -3.40 20.54 4.17
C SER A 29 -3.40 20.74 5.69
N ASN A 30 -4.46 20.30 6.36
CA ASN A 30 -4.54 20.33 7.81
C ASN A 30 -3.54 19.29 8.36
N ALA A 31 -2.35 19.77 8.73
CA ALA A 31 -1.36 18.96 9.40
C ALA A 31 -1.69 18.88 10.90
N GLN A 32 -1.80 17.67 11.43
CA GLN A 32 -1.89 17.40 12.86
C GLN A 32 -0.50 17.01 13.37
N THR A 33 -0.02 17.68 14.41
CA THR A 33 1.30 17.42 15.00
C THR A 33 1.15 16.96 16.44
N PHE A 34 1.85 15.88 16.77
CA PHE A 34 1.92 15.28 18.09
C PHE A 34 3.38 15.30 18.54
N ALA A 35 3.71 16.19 19.46
CA ALA A 35 5.08 16.28 19.97
C ALA A 35 5.50 15.03 20.77
N LEU A 36 4.52 14.33 21.36
CA LEU A 36 4.73 13.14 22.22
C LEU A 36 5.63 13.43 23.43
N ASN A 37 5.42 14.61 24.06
CA ASN A 37 6.01 14.98 25.34
C ASN A 37 5.18 14.49 26.55
N ASP A 38 3.96 14.04 26.29
CA ASP A 38 3.00 13.48 27.22
C ASP A 38 2.15 12.42 26.50
N THR A 39 1.20 11.79 27.18
CA THR A 39 0.36 10.71 26.63
C THR A 39 -1.10 11.12 26.38
N LYS A 40 -1.47 12.40 26.54
CA LYS A 40 -2.89 12.83 26.53
C LYS A 40 -3.59 12.62 25.18
N ASP A 41 -2.80 12.70 24.11
CA ASP A 41 -3.27 12.57 22.73
C ASP A 41 -3.27 11.10 22.26
N LEU A 42 -3.06 10.15 23.18
CA LEU A 42 -3.05 8.72 22.89
C LEU A 42 -4.32 8.06 23.41
N VAL A 43 -4.84 7.12 22.62
CA VAL A 43 -5.82 6.12 23.06
C VAL A 43 -5.11 4.77 23.04
N LEU A 44 -4.89 4.21 24.22
CA LEU A 44 -4.09 3.00 24.40
C LEU A 44 -4.97 1.76 24.25
N LEU A 45 -4.50 0.80 23.45
CA LEU A 45 -5.13 -0.50 23.32
C LEU A 45 -4.07 -1.59 23.46
N ASN A 46 -4.18 -2.41 24.50
CA ASN A 46 -3.28 -3.56 24.77
C ASN A 46 -1.79 -3.18 24.83
N VAL A 47 -1.49 -1.92 25.18
CA VAL A 47 -0.15 -1.34 25.32
C VAL A 47 -0.13 -0.37 26.51
N LYS A 48 1.07 -0.08 27.02
CA LYS A 48 1.31 0.96 28.04
C LYS A 48 2.16 2.05 27.44
N ALA A 49 1.84 3.30 27.76
CA ALA A 49 2.58 4.47 27.29
C ALA A 49 3.01 5.35 28.46
N GLU A 50 4.23 5.87 28.40
CA GLU A 50 4.79 6.78 29.40
C GLU A 50 5.59 7.89 28.72
N ALA A 51 5.45 9.11 29.21
CA ALA A 51 6.27 10.24 28.80
C ALA A 51 7.68 10.11 29.39
N THR A 52 8.72 10.27 28.58
CA THR A 52 10.10 10.10 29.01
C THR A 52 11.05 10.95 28.20
N GLU A 53 12.33 10.91 28.55
CA GLU A 53 13.42 11.39 27.71
C GLU A 53 14.28 10.21 27.28
N TYR A 54 14.47 10.04 25.97
CA TYR A 54 15.27 8.96 25.41
C TYR A 54 16.30 9.51 24.42
N LYS A 55 17.58 9.22 24.69
CA LYS A 55 18.73 9.69 23.89
C LYS A 55 18.65 11.20 23.57
N GLY A 56 18.35 12.01 24.59
CA GLY A 56 18.29 13.48 24.49
C GLY A 56 17.04 14.04 23.80
N ARG A 57 15.99 13.24 23.60
CA ARG A 57 14.70 13.70 23.06
C ARG A 57 13.56 13.36 24.00
N LYS A 58 12.64 14.31 24.20
CA LYS A 58 11.34 14.00 24.80
C LYS A 58 10.56 13.07 23.87
N ALA A 59 9.97 12.06 24.46
CA ALA A 59 9.34 10.98 23.74
C ALA A 59 8.24 10.31 24.56
N VAL A 60 7.41 9.54 23.88
CA VAL A 60 6.60 8.50 24.52
C VAL A 60 7.30 7.16 24.37
N ARG A 61 7.49 6.46 25.49
CA ARG A 61 7.88 5.05 25.55
C ARG A 61 6.64 4.19 25.54
N LEU A 62 6.56 3.27 24.59
CA LEU A 62 5.53 2.26 24.45
C LEU A 62 6.09 0.89 24.86
N THR A 63 5.34 0.16 25.67
CA THR A 63 5.63 -1.24 26.04
C THR A 63 4.36 -2.09 25.95
N LYS A 64 4.55 -3.40 25.76
CA LYS A 64 3.46 -4.38 25.62
C LYS A 64 3.75 -5.62 26.45
N ASP A 65 2.78 -6.02 27.26
CA ASP A 65 2.85 -7.18 28.16
C ASP A 65 1.78 -8.24 27.89
N VAL A 66 0.90 -8.02 26.90
CA VAL A 66 -0.15 -8.96 26.50
C VAL A 66 0.05 -9.49 25.08
N PRO A 67 -0.29 -10.77 24.78
CA PRO A 67 -0.16 -11.34 23.43
C PRO A 67 -1.02 -10.64 22.39
N LYS A 68 -2.23 -10.24 22.75
CA LYS A 68 -3.20 -9.60 21.85
C LYS A 68 -2.62 -8.38 21.15
N ASP A 69 -2.97 -8.18 19.88
CA ASP A 69 -2.53 -7.00 19.11
C ASP A 69 -2.99 -5.70 19.76
N GLY A 70 -2.18 -4.66 19.60
CA GLY A 70 -2.35 -3.40 20.29
C GLY A 70 -1.46 -2.31 19.73
N PHE A 71 -1.87 -1.07 19.96
CA PHE A 71 -1.13 0.12 19.58
C PHE A 71 -1.61 1.31 20.42
N ALA A 72 -0.91 2.44 20.32
CA ALA A 72 -1.39 3.73 20.81
C ALA A 72 -1.93 4.56 19.64
N LEU A 73 -3.26 4.67 19.54
CA LEU A 73 -3.91 5.47 18.49
C LEU A 73 -3.73 6.96 18.77
N LEU A 74 -3.37 7.73 17.75
CA LEU A 74 -3.29 9.18 17.82
C LEU A 74 -4.71 9.76 17.78
N ARG A 75 -5.14 10.36 18.89
CA ARG A 75 -6.48 10.89 19.09
C ARG A 75 -6.80 11.94 18.02
N GLY A 76 -7.99 11.81 17.42
CA GLY A 76 -8.49 12.75 16.44
C GLY A 76 -7.85 12.63 15.05
N THR A 77 -7.01 11.62 14.81
CA THR A 77 -6.54 11.32 13.45
C THR A 77 -7.63 10.61 12.65
N ASP A 78 -7.76 11.02 11.39
CA ASP A 78 -8.62 10.39 10.39
C ASP A 78 -7.92 10.55 9.03
N PHE A 79 -7.32 9.47 8.57
CA PHE A 79 -6.32 9.44 7.51
C PHE A 79 -6.74 8.45 6.42
N GLN A 80 -6.73 8.94 5.18
CA GLN A 80 -6.92 8.12 3.99
C GLN A 80 -5.67 8.21 3.10
N ASP A 81 -5.42 9.39 2.55
CA ASP A 81 -4.25 9.68 1.72
C ASP A 81 -3.50 10.88 2.31
N GLY A 82 -2.20 10.92 2.11
CA GLY A 82 -1.34 11.98 2.62
C GLY A 82 0.01 11.47 3.08
N THR A 83 0.59 12.17 4.04
CA THR A 83 1.92 11.88 4.57
C THR A 83 1.88 11.74 6.08
N ILE A 84 2.54 10.69 6.59
CA ILE A 84 2.79 10.47 8.02
C ILE A 84 4.28 10.54 8.24
N GLU A 85 4.73 11.37 9.16
CA GLU A 85 6.14 11.51 9.56
C GLU A 85 6.27 11.20 11.06
N ALA A 86 7.34 10.53 11.46
CA ALA A 86 7.61 10.20 12.86
C ALA A 86 9.11 10.00 13.11
N ASP A 87 9.58 10.30 14.32
CA ASP A 87 10.87 9.81 14.81
C ASP A 87 10.62 8.57 15.68
N MET A 88 11.33 7.48 15.41
CA MET A 88 11.18 6.21 16.13
C MET A 88 12.54 5.68 16.60
N ALA A 89 12.59 5.09 17.79
CA ALA A 89 13.74 4.32 18.26
C ALA A 89 13.27 3.06 19.01
N LEU A 90 14.16 2.08 19.15
CA LEU A 90 13.82 0.81 19.77
C LEU A 90 14.95 0.30 20.66
N LYS A 91 14.61 -0.11 21.88
CA LYS A 91 15.52 -0.83 22.78
C LYS A 91 14.97 -2.24 23.04
N ILE A 92 15.79 -3.26 22.84
CA ILE A 92 15.42 -4.64 23.16
C ILE A 92 15.56 -4.84 24.68
N THR A 93 14.54 -5.45 25.30
CA THR A 93 14.53 -5.79 26.73
C THR A 93 14.38 -7.29 27.00
N ALA A 94 14.24 -8.09 25.93
CA ALA A 94 14.26 -9.54 26.02
C ALA A 94 15.54 -10.05 26.70
N PRO A 95 15.47 -11.15 27.48
CA PRO A 95 16.63 -11.73 28.13
C PRO A 95 17.75 -12.10 27.13
N PRO A 96 19.02 -12.06 27.55
CA PRO A 96 20.13 -12.56 26.75
C PRO A 96 19.87 -13.99 26.24
N GLY A 97 20.26 -14.26 24.99
CA GLY A 97 20.03 -15.55 24.32
C GLY A 97 18.63 -15.71 23.70
N VAL A 98 17.66 -14.86 24.03
CA VAL A 98 16.38 -14.79 23.32
C VAL A 98 16.55 -13.92 22.09
N ARG A 99 16.44 -14.53 20.91
CA ARG A 99 16.52 -13.77 19.66
C ARG A 99 15.31 -12.85 19.51
N MET A 100 15.55 -11.55 19.56
CA MET A 100 14.56 -10.50 19.30
C MET A 100 15.11 -9.56 18.22
N PRO A 101 14.55 -9.52 16.99
CA PRO A 101 15.01 -8.60 15.96
C PRO A 101 14.51 -7.16 16.19
N GLY A 102 13.60 -6.99 17.15
CA GLY A 102 12.94 -5.73 17.43
C GLY A 102 11.80 -5.42 16.46
N PHE A 103 10.77 -4.69 16.91
CA PHE A 103 9.53 -4.50 16.14
C PHE A 103 8.87 -3.14 16.43
N VAL A 104 9.32 -2.08 15.75
CA VAL A 104 8.75 -0.72 15.90
C VAL A 104 8.12 -0.23 14.60
N GLY A 105 6.94 0.37 14.65
CA GLY A 105 6.24 0.76 13.43
C GLY A 105 5.14 1.81 13.60
N ILE A 106 4.56 2.16 12.47
CA ILE A 106 3.40 3.06 12.37
C ILE A 106 2.27 2.31 11.68
N ALA A 107 1.16 2.15 12.40
CA ALA A 107 -0.08 1.67 11.82
C ALA A 107 -0.89 2.85 11.27
N PHE A 108 -1.59 2.64 10.16
CA PHE A 108 -2.39 3.67 9.50
C PHE A 108 -3.65 3.07 8.87
N ARG A 109 -4.63 3.94 8.58
CA ARG A 109 -6.00 3.51 8.24
C ARG A 109 -6.56 2.52 9.26
N ALA A 110 -6.16 2.70 10.52
CA ALA A 110 -6.41 1.76 11.60
C ALA A 110 -7.81 1.96 12.17
N ARG A 111 -8.52 0.86 12.40
CA ARG A 111 -9.75 0.88 13.21
C ARG A 111 -9.39 1.12 14.69
N PRO A 112 -10.22 1.86 15.45
CA PRO A 112 -9.90 2.17 16.85
C PRO A 112 -9.69 0.97 17.78
N ASP A 113 -10.24 -0.19 17.43
CA ASP A 113 -10.14 -1.45 18.18
C ASP A 113 -8.97 -2.36 17.73
N ALA A 114 -8.09 -1.86 16.86
CA ALA A 114 -6.99 -2.59 16.23
C ALA A 114 -7.40 -3.89 15.52
N SER A 115 -8.68 -4.05 15.16
CA SER A 115 -9.14 -5.24 14.44
C SER A 115 -8.62 -5.28 13.00
N ARG A 116 -8.32 -4.11 12.41
CA ARG A 116 -7.80 -3.94 11.04
C ARG A 116 -6.93 -2.70 10.94
N TYR A 117 -5.80 -2.82 10.27
CA TYR A 117 -4.90 -1.71 9.99
C TYR A 117 -3.84 -2.10 8.95
N GLU A 118 -3.32 -1.08 8.28
CA GLU A 118 -2.08 -1.16 7.52
C GLU A 118 -0.89 -0.89 8.45
N LEU A 119 0.25 -1.55 8.25
CA LEU A 119 1.43 -1.38 9.11
C LEU A 119 2.72 -1.38 8.28
N PHE A 120 3.54 -0.35 8.48
CA PHE A 120 4.97 -0.43 8.22
C PHE A 120 5.71 -0.57 9.55
N TYR A 121 6.58 -1.58 9.65
CA TYR A 121 7.43 -1.75 10.83
C TYR A 121 8.87 -2.10 10.47
N LEU A 122 9.75 -1.79 11.40
CA LEU A 122 11.19 -1.95 11.31
C LEU A 122 11.65 -3.04 12.28
N ARG A 123 12.68 -3.76 11.87
CA ARG A 123 13.38 -4.81 12.62
C ARG A 123 14.88 -4.49 12.67
N PRO A 124 15.32 -3.51 13.50
CA PRO A 124 16.72 -3.06 13.47
C PRO A 124 17.74 -4.19 13.72
N GLY A 125 17.42 -5.15 14.59
CA GLY A 125 18.29 -6.31 14.86
C GLY A 125 18.46 -7.25 13.67
N ASN A 126 17.60 -7.18 12.64
CA ASN A 126 17.79 -7.93 11.41
C ASN A 126 18.84 -7.31 10.48
N SER A 127 19.08 -5.99 10.54
CA SER A 127 20.01 -5.29 9.64
C SER A 127 21.43 -5.87 9.67
N HIS A 128 21.83 -6.34 10.86
CA HIS A 128 23.16 -6.88 11.16
C HIS A 128 23.16 -8.39 11.40
N ALA A 129 22.09 -9.10 11.00
CA ALA A 129 22.08 -10.55 11.07
C ALA A 129 23.16 -11.15 10.17
N GLU A 130 23.80 -12.24 10.60
CA GLU A 130 24.78 -12.96 9.78
C GLU A 130 24.13 -13.59 8.54
N ASP A 131 22.88 -14.04 8.66
CA ASP A 131 22.10 -14.61 7.57
C ASP A 131 21.52 -13.53 6.65
N GLN A 132 21.80 -13.65 5.35
CA GLN A 132 21.39 -12.66 4.35
C GLN A 132 19.87 -12.61 4.16
N ALA A 133 19.16 -13.74 4.26
CA ALA A 133 17.70 -13.73 4.14
C ALA A 133 17.09 -12.91 5.28
N MET A 134 17.61 -13.04 6.49
CA MET A 134 17.20 -12.25 7.65
C MET A 134 17.52 -10.76 7.48
N ARG A 135 18.64 -10.37 6.87
CA ARG A 135 18.96 -8.97 6.56
C ARG A 135 17.92 -8.31 5.65
N ASN A 136 17.43 -9.06 4.67
CA ASN A 136 16.37 -8.64 3.75
C ASN A 136 14.99 -8.50 4.43
N HIS A 137 14.91 -8.78 5.73
CA HIS A 137 13.72 -8.69 6.56
C HIS A 137 13.88 -7.57 7.61
N SER A 138 14.58 -6.47 7.34
CA SER A 138 14.73 -5.36 8.29
C SER A 138 13.60 -4.32 8.19
N VAL A 139 12.91 -4.26 7.05
CA VAL A 139 11.72 -3.43 6.82
C VAL A 139 10.58 -4.33 6.36
N GLN A 140 9.35 -4.11 6.86
CA GLN A 140 8.18 -4.89 6.49
C GLN A 140 6.94 -4.00 6.34
N TYR A 141 6.12 -4.35 5.36
CA TYR A 141 4.72 -3.97 5.27
C TYR A 141 3.79 -5.17 5.58
N THR A 142 2.69 -4.93 6.30
CA THR A 142 1.57 -5.87 6.47
C THR A 142 0.21 -5.16 6.45
N SER A 143 -0.86 -5.92 6.24
CA SER A 143 -2.24 -5.50 6.49
C SER A 143 -2.92 -6.54 7.36
N GLU A 144 -3.15 -6.20 8.61
CA GLU A 144 -3.70 -7.16 9.58
C GLU A 144 -5.23 -7.21 9.50
N PRO A 145 -5.85 -8.40 9.69
CA PRO A 145 -5.22 -9.70 9.93
C PRO A 145 -4.97 -10.55 8.66
N GLU A 146 -5.61 -10.26 7.52
CA GLU A 146 -5.63 -11.18 6.37
C GLU A 146 -4.30 -11.30 5.62
N PHE A 147 -3.44 -10.29 5.72
CA PHE A 147 -2.17 -10.18 5.00
C PHE A 147 -1.01 -9.86 5.95
N ASN A 148 -0.85 -10.73 6.95
CA ASN A 148 0.31 -10.71 7.84
C ASN A 148 1.62 -11.03 7.10
N TRP A 149 2.75 -10.84 7.81
CA TRP A 149 4.09 -11.04 7.25
C TRP A 149 4.30 -12.44 6.67
N TYR A 150 3.73 -13.48 7.30
CA TYR A 150 3.96 -14.87 6.91
C TYR A 150 3.33 -15.16 5.56
N ARG A 151 2.06 -14.79 5.41
CA ARG A 151 1.33 -14.92 4.16
C ARG A 151 2.02 -14.13 3.05
N LEU A 152 2.29 -12.85 3.29
CA LEU A 152 2.90 -11.98 2.28
C LEU A 152 4.26 -12.51 1.80
N ARG A 153 5.13 -12.96 2.70
CA ARG A 153 6.44 -13.53 2.33
C ARG A 153 6.33 -14.84 1.55
N ARG A 154 5.34 -15.69 1.86
CA ARG A 154 5.17 -16.99 1.19
C ARG A 154 4.50 -16.86 -0.16
N GLU A 155 3.52 -15.98 -0.28
CA GLU A 155 2.78 -15.79 -1.53
C GLU A 155 3.50 -14.86 -2.50
N TRP A 156 4.22 -13.86 -1.97
CA TRP A 156 4.87 -12.77 -2.70
C TRP A 156 6.27 -12.47 -2.12
N PRO A 157 7.23 -13.41 -2.24
CA PRO A 157 8.56 -13.26 -1.66
C PRO A 157 9.25 -11.99 -2.16
N SER A 158 9.95 -11.30 -1.26
CA SER A 158 10.74 -10.09 -1.58
C SER A 158 9.95 -8.87 -2.07
N VAL A 159 8.61 -8.88 -2.03
CA VAL A 159 7.78 -7.76 -2.50
C VAL A 159 7.41 -6.77 -1.38
N TYR A 160 7.04 -7.28 -0.20
CA TYR A 160 6.49 -6.48 0.90
C TYR A 160 7.48 -6.27 2.06
N GLU A 161 8.75 -6.50 1.79
CA GLU A 161 9.84 -6.39 2.73
C GLU A 161 11.15 -6.11 2.00
N THR A 162 12.09 -5.48 2.69
CA THR A 162 13.40 -5.17 2.12
C THR A 162 14.45 -5.02 3.22
N TYR A 163 15.70 -4.92 2.78
CA TYR A 163 16.81 -4.47 3.61
C TYR A 163 16.80 -2.95 3.78
N ALA A 164 17.08 -2.49 5.00
CA ALA A 164 17.57 -1.15 5.29
C ALA A 164 18.62 -1.24 6.41
N GLU A 165 19.62 -0.37 6.32
CA GLU A 165 20.61 -0.22 7.39
C GLU A 165 19.97 0.46 8.60
N LEU A 166 19.87 -0.27 9.72
CA LEU A 166 19.17 0.15 10.93
C LEU A 166 19.96 -0.24 12.18
N GLN A 167 19.90 0.61 13.20
CA GLN A 167 20.54 0.38 14.49
C GLN A 167 19.49 0.39 15.61
N THR A 168 19.64 -0.49 16.59
CA THR A 168 18.89 -0.36 17.85
C THR A 168 19.35 0.89 18.60
N GLU A 169 18.50 1.34 19.53
CA GLU A 169 18.76 2.49 20.40
C GLU A 169 19.15 3.78 19.67
N THR A 170 18.72 3.91 18.41
CA THR A 170 19.04 5.01 17.51
C THR A 170 17.76 5.58 16.93
N TRP A 171 17.65 6.91 16.93
CA TRP A 171 16.52 7.59 16.31
C TRP A 171 16.55 7.44 14.79
N THR A 172 15.51 6.81 14.25
CA THR A 172 15.25 6.65 12.83
C THR A 172 14.08 7.55 12.45
N LYS A 173 14.30 8.46 11.50
CA LYS A 173 13.22 9.28 10.95
C LYS A 173 12.46 8.49 9.90
N VAL A 174 11.14 8.45 10.02
CA VAL A 174 10.23 7.75 9.10
C VAL A 174 9.30 8.73 8.43
N ARG A 175 9.09 8.54 7.12
CA ARG A 175 8.05 9.20 6.34
C ARG A 175 7.31 8.16 5.52
N ILE A 176 5.99 8.11 5.63
CA ILE A 176 5.10 7.23 4.86
C ILE A 176 4.22 8.13 4.01
N GLU A 177 4.27 7.95 2.70
CA GLU A 177 3.38 8.62 1.75
C GLU A 177 2.36 7.63 1.24
N VAL A 178 1.07 7.99 1.32
CA VAL A 178 -0.05 7.15 0.89
C VAL A 178 -0.88 7.90 -0.14
N LYS A 179 -1.15 7.22 -1.27
CA LYS A 179 -1.98 7.73 -2.37
C LYS A 179 -2.83 6.59 -2.93
N GLY A 180 -4.12 6.56 -2.59
CA GLY A 180 -5.02 5.46 -2.93
C GLY A 180 -4.52 4.14 -2.36
N ARG A 181 -4.09 3.21 -3.22
CA ARG A 181 -3.50 1.92 -2.82
C ARG A 181 -1.99 1.84 -2.98
N LEU A 182 -1.33 2.98 -3.24
CA LEU A 182 0.12 3.08 -3.25
C LEU A 182 0.59 3.62 -1.90
N ALA A 183 1.59 2.97 -1.31
CA ALA A 183 2.35 3.53 -0.21
C ALA A 183 3.85 3.49 -0.47
N LYS A 184 4.56 4.51 0.03
CA LYS A 184 6.02 4.60 -0.01
C LYS A 184 6.53 4.89 1.39
N LEU A 185 7.46 4.09 1.86
CA LEU A 185 8.18 4.29 3.11
C LEU A 185 9.57 4.88 2.80
N PHE A 186 9.95 5.93 3.52
CA PHE A 186 11.25 6.57 3.46
C PHE A 186 11.87 6.59 4.85
N LEU A 187 13.17 6.29 4.93
CA LEU A 187 13.92 6.30 6.17
C LEU A 187 15.03 7.36 6.13
N ASN A 188 15.31 7.99 7.27
CA ASN A 188 16.41 8.92 7.51
C ASN A 188 16.54 10.04 6.47
N ALA A 189 15.39 10.64 6.10
CA ALA A 189 15.29 11.73 5.13
C ALA A 189 15.83 11.39 3.72
N SER A 190 15.90 10.11 3.37
CA SER A 190 16.20 9.67 2.01
C SER A 190 15.22 10.28 0.99
N GLU A 191 15.76 10.73 -0.15
CA GLU A 191 14.97 11.18 -1.31
C GLU A 191 14.28 10.00 -2.00
N ASN A 192 14.89 8.82 -1.95
CA ASN A 192 14.36 7.59 -2.55
C ASN A 192 13.61 6.75 -1.50
N PRO A 193 12.48 6.12 -1.88
CA PRO A 193 11.75 5.25 -0.98
C PRO A 193 12.56 4.00 -0.65
N THR A 194 12.59 3.64 0.63
CA THR A 194 13.15 2.37 1.10
C THR A 194 12.27 1.21 0.66
N LEU A 195 10.94 1.33 0.80
CA LEU A 195 9.99 0.31 0.37
C LEU A 195 8.81 0.96 -0.36
N VAL A 196 8.44 0.39 -1.50
CA VAL A 196 7.27 0.80 -2.29
C VAL A 196 6.28 -0.34 -2.29
N VAL A 197 5.06 -0.06 -1.82
CA VAL A 197 3.96 -1.02 -1.79
C VAL A 197 2.90 -0.56 -2.76
N GLU A 198 2.74 -1.30 -3.85
CA GLU A 198 1.67 -1.08 -4.81
C GLU A 198 0.55 -2.08 -4.58
N GLY A 199 -0.67 -1.60 -4.40
CA GLY A 199 -1.80 -2.44 -4.05
C GLY A 199 -1.78 -2.81 -2.56
N LEU A 200 -1.75 -1.79 -1.69
CA LEU A 200 -2.10 -1.89 -0.27
C LEU A 200 -3.29 -2.84 -0.09
N LYS A 201 -3.19 -3.73 0.89
CA LYS A 201 -4.03 -4.91 1.09
C LYS A 201 -5.21 -4.69 2.03
N GLY A 202 -5.23 -3.55 2.71
CA GLY A 202 -6.32 -3.14 3.57
C GLY A 202 -7.59 -2.86 2.79
N GLN A 203 -8.70 -3.36 3.31
CA GLN A 203 -10.04 -3.05 2.85
C GLN A 203 -10.49 -1.65 3.28
N ASP A 204 -10.09 -1.22 4.48
CA ASP A 204 -10.43 0.09 4.99
C ASP A 204 -9.51 1.13 4.34
N LEU A 205 -10.09 1.99 3.52
CA LEU A 205 -9.36 3.06 2.85
C LEU A 205 -9.09 4.25 3.78
N ARG A 206 -9.68 4.28 4.97
CA ARG A 206 -9.66 5.42 5.89
C ARG A 206 -9.72 4.95 7.34
N GLY A 207 -8.97 5.61 8.22
CA GLY A 207 -8.95 5.31 9.65
C GLY A 207 -7.86 6.09 10.38
N GLY A 208 -7.59 5.77 11.64
CA GLY A 208 -6.60 6.51 12.42
C GLY A 208 -5.15 6.13 12.10
N VAL A 209 -4.23 6.89 12.70
CA VAL A 209 -2.79 6.62 12.72
C VAL A 209 -2.39 6.22 14.13
N ALA A 210 -1.55 5.20 14.29
CA ALA A 210 -1.17 4.68 15.60
C ALA A 210 0.32 4.31 15.69
N LEU A 211 0.85 4.45 16.90
CA LEU A 211 2.21 4.02 17.27
C LEU A 211 2.17 2.54 17.62
N TRP A 212 3.02 1.74 16.99
CA TRP A 212 3.00 0.29 17.11
C TRP A 212 4.34 -0.26 17.64
N GLY A 213 4.27 -1.15 18.62
CA GLY A 213 5.42 -1.80 19.23
C GLY A 213 5.07 -3.21 19.72
N TYR A 214 6.08 -3.98 20.11
CA TYR A 214 5.92 -5.39 20.44
C TYR A 214 6.38 -5.73 21.87
N GLN A 215 6.29 -7.01 22.25
CA GLN A 215 6.75 -7.49 23.55
C GLN A 215 8.27 -7.67 23.60
N GLY A 216 8.83 -7.59 24.80
CA GLY A 216 10.27 -7.80 25.03
C GLY A 216 11.14 -6.67 24.48
N GLU A 217 10.56 -5.48 24.36
CA GLU A 217 11.21 -4.27 23.89
C GLU A 217 10.53 -3.01 24.45
N GLU A 218 11.20 -1.88 24.27
CA GLU A 218 10.68 -0.54 24.49
C GLU A 218 10.76 0.22 23.15
N ALA A 219 9.60 0.63 22.63
CA ALA A 219 9.51 1.44 21.42
C ALA A 219 9.32 2.91 21.80
N TYR A 220 10.13 3.79 21.23
CA TYR A 220 10.16 5.21 21.57
C TYR A 220 9.72 6.03 20.36
N PHE A 221 8.83 6.99 20.58
CA PHE A 221 8.26 7.82 19.52
C PHE A 221 8.35 9.31 19.89
N SER A 222 8.68 10.13 18.90
CA SER A 222 8.72 11.59 19.02
C SER A 222 8.27 12.24 17.70
N ASN A 223 7.81 13.50 17.77
CA ASN A 223 7.53 14.35 16.61
C ASN A 223 6.71 13.68 15.50
N VAL A 224 5.48 13.22 15.82
CA VAL A 224 4.61 12.68 14.78
C VAL A 224 3.85 13.79 14.09
N ARG A 225 3.82 13.77 12.75
CA ARG A 225 3.06 14.72 11.93
C ARG A 225 2.25 13.96 10.90
N VAL A 226 0.95 14.21 10.87
CA VAL A 226 0.01 13.64 9.90
C VAL A 226 -0.52 14.76 9.03
N THR A 227 -0.27 14.71 7.73
CA THR A 227 -0.73 15.70 6.75
C THR A 227 -1.66 15.01 5.76
N ASN A 228 -2.95 15.33 5.81
CA ASN A 228 -3.92 14.80 4.86
C ASN A 228 -3.76 15.44 3.48
N ALA A 229 -3.92 14.62 2.44
CA ALA A 229 -4.05 15.05 1.05
C ALA A 229 -5.50 14.83 0.57
N THR A 230 -5.82 15.35 -0.61
CA THR A 230 -7.11 15.01 -1.26
C THR A 230 -7.12 13.52 -1.58
N PRO A 231 -8.08 12.74 -1.03
CA PRO A 231 -8.13 11.32 -1.27
C PRO A 231 -8.34 10.97 -2.74
N LEU A 232 -7.62 9.96 -3.23
CA LEU A 232 -7.95 9.37 -4.52
C LEU A 232 -9.31 8.66 -4.45
N PRO A 233 -10.12 8.73 -5.52
CA PRO A 233 -11.46 8.15 -5.57
C PRO A 233 -11.41 6.63 -5.84
N VAL A 234 -10.71 5.88 -4.99
CA VAL A 234 -10.69 4.40 -5.02
C VAL A 234 -12.04 3.84 -4.59
N LYS A 235 -12.53 2.82 -5.33
CA LYS A 235 -13.86 2.26 -5.15
C LYS A 235 -13.79 0.87 -4.49
N TYR A 236 -14.00 0.86 -3.19
CA TYR A 236 -14.15 -0.38 -2.42
C TYR A 236 -15.38 -1.20 -2.86
N GLY A 237 -15.27 -2.53 -2.82
CA GLY A 237 -16.41 -3.43 -3.09
C GLY A 237 -16.82 -3.54 -4.57
N SER A 238 -15.99 -3.10 -5.52
CA SER A 238 -16.32 -3.15 -6.95
C SER A 238 -16.43 -4.60 -7.46
N ASP A 239 -17.39 -4.85 -8.36
CA ASP A 239 -17.63 -6.17 -8.93
C ASP A 239 -16.53 -6.59 -9.92
N ALA A 240 -16.05 -7.84 -9.82
CA ALA A 240 -15.09 -8.42 -10.75
C ALA A 240 -15.71 -8.86 -12.09
N GLY A 241 -17.02 -9.12 -12.14
CA GLY A 241 -17.69 -9.62 -13.35
C GLY A 241 -17.61 -8.64 -14.52
N GLY A 242 -17.42 -9.13 -15.74
CA GLY A 242 -17.32 -8.34 -16.97
C GLY A 242 -16.07 -8.66 -17.80
N THR A 243 -15.91 -7.92 -18.89
CA THR A 243 -14.75 -8.04 -19.77
C THR A 243 -13.68 -7.03 -19.39
N TRP A 244 -12.44 -7.50 -19.24
CA TRP A 244 -11.30 -6.68 -18.85
C TRP A 244 -10.21 -6.78 -19.88
N GLN A 245 -9.69 -5.64 -20.34
CA GLN A 245 -8.44 -5.60 -21.08
C GLN A 245 -7.29 -5.57 -20.07
N VAL A 246 -6.39 -6.55 -20.14
CA VAL A 246 -5.36 -6.79 -19.13
C VAL A 246 -3.97 -6.63 -19.72
N ARG A 247 -3.07 -6.08 -18.91
CA ARG A 247 -1.65 -5.96 -19.19
C ARG A 247 -0.82 -6.46 -18.00
N PHE A 248 0.06 -7.42 -18.24
CA PHE A 248 1.10 -7.88 -17.30
C PHE A 248 2.43 -7.21 -17.61
N ALA A 249 3.16 -6.86 -16.55
CA ALA A 249 4.53 -6.41 -16.59
C ALA A 249 5.32 -7.20 -15.53
N SER A 250 6.12 -8.16 -15.97
CA SER A 250 6.99 -8.97 -15.13
C SER A 250 8.47 -8.65 -15.37
N ASP A 251 9.30 -9.22 -14.53
CA ASP A 251 10.77 -9.28 -14.69
C ASP A 251 11.23 -9.94 -16.00
N TYR A 252 10.44 -10.87 -16.54
CA TYR A 252 10.69 -11.47 -17.86
C TYR A 252 10.19 -10.60 -19.02
N GLY A 253 9.04 -9.93 -18.89
CA GLY A 253 8.48 -9.18 -20.01
C GLY A 253 7.06 -8.68 -19.83
N ALA A 254 6.48 -8.24 -20.94
CA ALA A 254 5.18 -7.60 -21.01
C ALA A 254 4.21 -8.48 -21.80
N TYR A 255 3.03 -8.73 -21.23
CA TYR A 255 2.00 -9.57 -21.85
C TYR A 255 0.65 -8.87 -21.82
N ASN A 256 -0.17 -9.08 -22.84
CA ASN A 256 -1.49 -8.51 -22.98
C ASN A 256 -2.52 -9.61 -23.20
N GLY A 257 -3.74 -9.36 -22.77
CA GLY A 257 -4.85 -10.26 -22.99
C GLY A 257 -6.15 -9.68 -22.49
N ALA A 258 -7.17 -10.50 -22.46
CA ALA A 258 -8.47 -10.16 -21.91
C ALA A 258 -8.92 -11.23 -20.93
N LEU A 259 -9.55 -10.79 -19.84
CA LEU A 259 -10.32 -11.64 -18.95
C LEU A 259 -11.81 -11.42 -19.23
N GLN A 260 -12.54 -12.52 -19.44
CA GLN A 260 -14.00 -12.53 -19.37
C GLN A 260 -14.37 -13.18 -18.03
N LEU A 261 -14.87 -12.39 -17.07
CA LEU A 261 -15.14 -12.88 -15.72
C LEU A 261 -16.64 -12.87 -15.41
N GLU A 262 -17.06 -13.88 -14.67
CA GLU A 262 -18.35 -13.95 -14.00
C GLU A 262 -18.10 -14.15 -12.50
N ARG A 263 -18.88 -13.47 -11.66
CA ARG A 263 -18.79 -13.60 -10.21
C ARG A 263 -20.10 -14.12 -9.65
N ASP A 264 -19.99 -15.18 -8.85
CA ASP A 264 -21.08 -15.71 -8.03
C ASP A 264 -20.66 -15.68 -6.56
N GLY A 265 -21.20 -14.72 -5.81
CA GLY A 265 -20.81 -14.47 -4.43
C GLY A 265 -19.31 -14.18 -4.30
N SER A 266 -18.59 -15.07 -3.61
CA SER A 266 -17.14 -15.02 -3.41
C SER A 266 -16.33 -15.79 -4.46
N LYS A 267 -16.98 -16.48 -5.40
CA LYS A 267 -16.32 -17.22 -6.47
C LYS A 267 -16.26 -16.39 -7.74
N VAL A 268 -15.13 -16.47 -8.43
CA VAL A 268 -14.94 -15.89 -9.76
C VAL A 268 -14.54 -17.00 -10.70
N ALA A 269 -15.18 -17.05 -11.87
CA ALA A 269 -14.84 -17.96 -12.95
C ALA A 269 -14.81 -17.18 -14.26
N GLY A 270 -14.16 -17.72 -15.28
CA GLY A 270 -14.06 -17.02 -16.54
C GLY A 270 -13.06 -17.61 -17.52
N THR A 271 -12.65 -16.80 -18.48
CA THR A 271 -11.62 -17.17 -19.44
C THR A 271 -10.58 -16.07 -19.60
N TRP A 272 -9.36 -16.49 -19.86
CA TRP A 272 -8.26 -15.65 -20.33
C TRP A 272 -8.02 -15.94 -21.81
N THR A 273 -7.86 -14.87 -22.61
CA THR A 273 -7.38 -14.96 -24.00
C THR A 273 -6.36 -13.87 -24.26
N GLY A 274 -5.14 -14.24 -24.66
CA GLY A 274 -4.07 -13.30 -24.96
C GLY A 274 -2.72 -14.00 -25.17
N ASP A 275 -1.65 -13.30 -24.81
CA ASP A 275 -0.28 -13.76 -25.06
C ASP A 275 0.10 -15.06 -24.32
N LEU A 276 -0.62 -15.40 -23.22
CA LEU A 276 -0.45 -16.66 -22.48
C LEU A 276 -1.42 -17.78 -22.92
N GLY A 277 -1.95 -17.67 -24.14
CA GLY A 277 -2.84 -18.67 -24.74
C GLY A 277 -4.28 -18.20 -24.87
N LYS A 278 -5.07 -19.02 -25.58
CA LYS A 278 -6.45 -18.74 -25.95
C LYS A 278 -7.43 -19.57 -25.12
N ASP A 279 -8.53 -18.94 -24.70
CA ASP A 279 -9.67 -19.55 -24.01
C ASP A 279 -9.27 -20.38 -22.77
N ARG A 280 -8.25 -19.90 -22.04
CA ARG A 280 -7.74 -20.56 -20.84
C ARG A 280 -8.75 -20.38 -19.69
N PRO A 281 -9.20 -21.47 -19.04
CA PRO A 281 -10.15 -21.35 -17.95
C PRO A 281 -9.51 -20.64 -16.75
N VAL A 282 -10.20 -19.63 -16.25
CA VAL A 282 -9.83 -18.84 -15.08
C VAL A 282 -10.73 -19.22 -13.92
N THR A 283 -10.14 -19.43 -12.76
CA THR A 283 -10.86 -19.63 -11.50
C THR A 283 -10.27 -18.71 -10.44
N GLY A 284 -11.06 -18.38 -9.43
CA GLY A 284 -10.57 -17.52 -8.37
C GLY A 284 -11.60 -17.16 -7.33
N THR A 285 -11.20 -16.23 -6.47
CA THR A 285 -12.04 -15.69 -5.41
C THR A 285 -12.16 -14.19 -5.52
N TRP A 286 -13.25 -13.69 -4.95
CA TRP A 286 -13.50 -12.27 -4.74
C TRP A 286 -13.87 -12.04 -3.27
N ARG A 287 -13.29 -11.01 -2.67
CA ARG A 287 -13.62 -10.54 -1.32
C ARG A 287 -13.57 -9.01 -1.32
N GLU A 288 -14.75 -8.40 -1.30
CA GLU A 288 -14.91 -6.95 -1.11
C GLU A 288 -14.13 -6.09 -2.12
N GLY A 289 -14.01 -6.55 -3.36
CA GLY A 289 -13.26 -5.89 -4.43
C GLY A 289 -11.84 -6.42 -4.63
N TYR A 290 -11.31 -7.21 -3.69
CA TYR A 290 -10.03 -7.92 -3.88
C TYR A 290 -10.27 -9.24 -4.60
N ILE A 291 -9.46 -9.54 -5.61
CA ILE A 291 -9.50 -10.80 -6.35
C ILE A 291 -8.21 -11.59 -6.17
N GLU A 292 -8.34 -12.92 -6.23
CA GLU A 292 -7.23 -13.86 -6.41
C GLU A 292 -7.64 -14.83 -7.52
N LEU A 293 -7.07 -14.66 -8.71
CA LEU A 293 -7.37 -15.43 -9.91
C LEU A 293 -6.19 -16.34 -10.27
N SER A 294 -6.48 -17.50 -10.85
CA SER A 294 -5.50 -18.45 -11.36
C SER A 294 -5.95 -19.06 -12.69
N PHE A 295 -5.00 -19.27 -13.60
CA PHE A 295 -5.20 -20.03 -14.83
C PHE A 295 -3.89 -20.66 -15.30
N GLU A 296 -3.99 -21.74 -16.07
CA GLU A 296 -2.84 -22.32 -16.77
C GLU A 296 -2.62 -21.59 -18.09
N GLY A 297 -1.42 -21.05 -18.30
CA GLY A 297 -1.01 -20.33 -19.50
C GLY A 297 0.20 -20.95 -20.18
N GLU A 298 0.41 -20.57 -21.43
CA GLU A 298 1.63 -20.89 -22.19
C GLU A 298 2.71 -19.86 -21.87
N TRP A 299 3.77 -20.29 -21.19
CA TRP A 299 4.85 -19.41 -20.76
C TRP A 299 6.08 -19.56 -21.66
N PRO A 300 6.63 -18.46 -22.21
CA PRO A 300 7.84 -18.52 -23.03
C PRO A 300 9.06 -18.93 -22.19
N VAL A 301 9.86 -19.85 -22.73
CA VAL A 301 11.08 -20.35 -22.06
C VAL A 301 12.36 -20.00 -22.79
N ASP A 302 12.27 -19.50 -24.02
CA ASP A 302 13.39 -18.99 -24.79
C ASP A 302 12.96 -17.90 -25.79
N ASP A 303 13.95 -17.22 -26.37
CA ASP A 303 13.74 -16.18 -27.39
C ASP A 303 13.36 -16.75 -28.77
N LYS A 304 13.26 -18.08 -28.90
CA LYS A 304 12.94 -18.78 -30.15
C LYS A 304 11.46 -19.17 -30.24
N GLY A 305 10.67 -18.80 -29.22
CA GLY A 305 9.23 -19.01 -29.17
C GLY A 305 8.82 -20.36 -28.59
N ALA A 306 9.72 -21.10 -27.94
CA ALA A 306 9.33 -22.28 -27.17
C ALA A 306 8.50 -21.85 -25.95
N VAL A 307 7.40 -22.57 -25.70
CA VAL A 307 6.52 -22.34 -24.55
C VAL A 307 6.34 -23.61 -23.73
N THR A 308 6.11 -23.45 -22.42
CA THR A 308 5.73 -24.54 -21.52
C THR A 308 4.52 -24.13 -20.69
N PRO A 309 3.60 -25.05 -20.36
CA PRO A 309 2.51 -24.76 -19.43
C PRO A 309 3.04 -24.27 -18.08
N ALA A 310 2.43 -23.21 -17.56
CA ALA A 310 2.70 -22.70 -16.22
C ALA A 310 1.45 -22.02 -15.63
N VAL A 311 1.31 -22.08 -14.31
CA VAL A 311 0.20 -21.43 -13.61
C VAL A 311 0.51 -19.95 -13.43
N ALA A 312 -0.38 -19.09 -13.95
CA ALA A 312 -0.37 -17.66 -13.70
C ALA A 312 -1.36 -17.33 -12.58
N THR A 313 -0.91 -16.57 -11.57
CA THR A 313 -1.76 -16.06 -10.48
C THR A 313 -1.81 -14.54 -10.55
N LEU A 314 -3.01 -13.97 -10.41
CA LEU A 314 -3.25 -12.53 -10.25
C LEU A 314 -3.87 -12.29 -8.89
N ALA A 315 -3.35 -11.34 -8.13
CA ALA A 315 -4.00 -10.86 -6.93
C ALA A 315 -4.01 -9.34 -6.90
N GLY A 316 -5.15 -8.74 -6.61
CA GLY A 316 -5.27 -7.29 -6.75
C GLY A 316 -6.68 -6.77 -6.49
N TRP A 317 -6.85 -5.48 -6.71
CA TRP A 317 -8.09 -4.78 -6.46
C TRP A 317 -8.81 -4.46 -7.75
N ILE A 318 -10.14 -4.55 -7.70
CA ILE A 318 -11.06 -3.91 -8.63
C ILE A 318 -11.47 -2.57 -8.02
N ASP A 319 -11.21 -1.48 -8.74
CA ASP A 319 -11.61 -0.12 -8.38
C ASP A 319 -12.41 0.49 -9.55
N GLY A 320 -13.71 0.18 -9.58
CA GLY A 320 -14.64 0.59 -10.65
C GLY A 320 -14.35 -0.11 -11.98
N ASP A 321 -13.87 0.68 -12.94
CA ASP A 321 -13.50 0.23 -14.29
C ASP A 321 -11.99 0.07 -14.45
N SER A 322 -11.25 0.19 -13.35
CA SER A 322 -9.83 -0.09 -13.28
C SER A 322 -9.58 -1.26 -12.34
N ALA A 323 -8.55 -2.05 -12.62
CA ALA A 323 -8.11 -3.08 -11.71
C ALA A 323 -6.59 -3.26 -11.80
N GLY A 324 -6.00 -3.86 -10.77
CA GLY A 324 -4.58 -4.17 -10.81
C GLY A 324 -4.03 -4.69 -9.50
N GLY A 325 -2.78 -5.14 -9.56
CA GLY A 325 -2.08 -5.66 -8.40
C GLY A 325 -0.85 -6.47 -8.81
N ARG A 326 -0.59 -7.54 -8.05
CA ARG A 326 0.55 -8.43 -8.26
C ARG A 326 0.17 -9.60 -9.13
N MET A 327 1.08 -10.01 -10.00
CA MET A 327 0.98 -11.25 -10.74
C MET A 327 2.26 -12.06 -10.59
N LYS A 328 2.14 -13.38 -10.72
CA LYS A 328 3.28 -14.29 -10.79
C LYS A 328 2.96 -15.44 -11.75
N VAL A 329 4.00 -16.00 -12.33
CA VAL A 329 3.95 -17.29 -13.00
C VAL A 329 4.83 -18.25 -12.21
N GLU A 330 4.23 -19.33 -11.71
CA GLU A 330 4.85 -20.18 -10.69
C GLU A 330 6.23 -20.70 -11.13
N GLY A 331 7.25 -20.37 -10.34
CA GLY A 331 8.65 -20.76 -10.60
C GLY A 331 9.29 -20.08 -11.81
N ARG A 332 8.64 -19.08 -12.43
CA ARG A 332 9.11 -18.44 -13.67
C ARG A 332 9.33 -16.94 -13.54
N ALA A 333 8.33 -16.21 -13.09
CA ALA A 333 8.33 -14.75 -13.13
C ALA A 333 7.44 -14.15 -12.06
N ASP A 334 7.77 -12.94 -11.64
CA ASP A 334 6.91 -12.10 -10.82
C ASP A 334 6.74 -10.72 -11.44
N GLY A 335 5.61 -10.10 -11.16
CA GLY A 335 5.28 -8.84 -11.79
C GLY A 335 4.02 -8.20 -11.27
N ARG A 336 3.51 -7.28 -12.08
CA ARG A 336 2.28 -6.55 -11.85
C ARG A 336 1.32 -6.78 -12.97
N TRP A 337 0.04 -6.63 -12.66
CA TRP A 337 -1.00 -6.56 -13.67
C TRP A 337 -1.82 -5.29 -13.50
N THR A 338 -2.32 -4.80 -14.61
CA THR A 338 -3.31 -3.72 -14.68
C THR A 338 -4.40 -4.14 -15.64
N ALA A 339 -5.62 -3.65 -15.42
CA ALA A 339 -6.71 -3.88 -16.33
C ALA A 339 -7.68 -2.70 -16.39
N THR A 340 -8.38 -2.61 -17.51
CA THR A 340 -9.47 -1.66 -17.72
C THR A 340 -10.71 -2.42 -18.19
N ARG A 341 -11.86 -2.13 -17.60
CA ARG A 341 -13.13 -2.75 -17.98
C ARG A 341 -13.54 -2.26 -19.37
N LYS A 342 -14.00 -3.18 -20.22
CA LYS A 342 -14.64 -2.80 -21.49
C LYS A 342 -16.10 -2.40 -21.23
N PRO A 343 -16.63 -1.38 -21.94
CA PRO A 343 -18.01 -0.92 -21.80
C PRO A 343 -19.06 -2.00 -21.99
#